data_AF-A0A6J6PUG2-F1
#
_entry.id   AF-A0A6J6PUG2-F1
#
_cell.length_a   1.000
_cell.length_b   1.000
_cell.length_c   1.000
_cell.angle_alpha   90.00
_cell.angle_beta   90.00
_cell.angle_gamma   90.00
#
_symmetry.space_group_name_H-M   'P 1'
#
loop_
_entity.id
_entity.type
_entity.pdbx_description
1 polymer ?
#
loop_
_entity_poly.entity_id
_entity_poly.type
_entity_poly.pdbx_seq_one_letter_code
_entity_poly.pdbx_strand_id
1 'polypeptide(L)'
;MKIATRARSAALVVATLAAATLAVAPHAEAADAPVISDVTTINWASGLTPYVPLYTYVQVSFTDSTPSPLADYRVSVAGIGSFSIAAPASTPGLALVVDSADLKFGQSYSYTVEELSGIQVVSTSAPATFTLDYVQAATEYNSSSVLVKGTYSYYAGKPARLTTVGEWAPGTTFTTQVWVSKTKTFTQADYDANIAGGALVARYESSTPLTSFKLPKALIGKYVWVSVVGSLEDKAGVTFTLPPERIIKKKR
;
A
#
# COMPACT_ATOMS: atom_id res chain seq x y z
N MET A 1 31.82 52.09 -70.08
CA MET A 1 32.08 51.02 -69.10
C MET A 1 33.20 51.50 -68.17
N LYS A 2 32.85 52.02 -66.98
CA LYS A 2 33.78 52.54 -65.98
C LYS A 2 33.50 51.82 -64.67
N ILE A 3 34.47 51.07 -64.17
CA ILE A 3 34.41 50.32 -62.91
C ILE A 3 34.79 51.30 -61.80
N ALA A 4 33.86 51.59 -60.89
CA ALA A 4 34.10 52.42 -59.72
C ALA A 4 34.26 51.54 -58.48
N THR A 5 35.49 51.50 -57.98
CA THR A 5 35.95 50.83 -56.77
C THR A 5 35.35 51.50 -55.53
N ARG A 6 34.57 50.79 -54.70
CA ARG A 6 34.18 51.25 -53.37
C ARG A 6 35.02 50.55 -52.31
N ALA A 7 35.80 51.35 -51.59
CA ALA A 7 36.55 50.96 -50.40
C ALA A 7 35.60 50.54 -49.28
N ARG A 8 35.90 49.42 -48.62
CA ARG A 8 35.23 48.99 -47.38
C ARG A 8 36.05 49.49 -46.19
N SER A 9 35.48 50.44 -45.44
CA SER A 9 35.98 50.81 -44.11
C SER A 9 35.61 49.72 -43.11
N ALA A 10 36.61 49.09 -42.51
CA ALA A 10 36.44 48.17 -41.39
C ALA A 10 36.30 49.00 -40.09
N ALA A 11 35.13 48.94 -39.47
CA ALA A 11 34.93 49.47 -38.12
C ALA A 11 35.43 48.45 -37.10
N LEU A 12 36.41 48.86 -36.29
CA LEU A 12 36.94 48.11 -35.16
C LEU A 12 35.92 48.21 -34.01
N VAL A 13 35.22 47.11 -33.70
CA VAL A 13 34.36 47.02 -32.51
C VAL A 13 35.24 46.59 -31.33
N VAL A 14 35.48 47.51 -30.40
CA VAL A 14 36.10 47.23 -29.11
C VAL A 14 35.04 46.62 -28.21
N ALA A 15 35.14 45.32 -27.92
CA ALA A 15 34.28 44.64 -26.97
C ALA A 15 34.78 44.89 -25.54
N THR A 16 34.00 45.64 -24.75
CA THR A 16 34.23 45.84 -23.32
C THR A 16 33.84 44.56 -22.57
N LEU A 17 34.83 43.89 -21.99
CA LEU A 17 34.62 42.72 -21.14
C LEU A 17 34.11 43.20 -19.76
N ALA A 18 32.79 43.18 -19.55
CA ALA A 18 32.21 43.39 -18.23
C ALA A 18 32.40 42.11 -17.41
N ALA A 19 33.33 42.13 -16.45
CA ALA A 19 33.45 41.09 -15.44
C ALA A 19 32.23 41.16 -14.52
N ALA A 20 31.17 40.42 -14.88
CA ALA A 20 30.07 40.13 -13.97
C ALA A 20 30.62 39.22 -12.86
N THR A 21 30.92 39.79 -11.71
CA THR A 21 31.06 39.03 -10.47
C THR A 21 29.73 38.33 -10.24
N LEU A 22 29.67 37.03 -10.53
CA LEU A 22 28.59 36.16 -10.06
C LEU A 22 28.56 36.32 -8.54
N ALA A 23 27.58 37.07 -8.05
CA ALA A 23 27.22 37.04 -6.65
C ALA A 23 26.83 35.58 -6.35
N VAL A 24 27.74 34.84 -5.73
CA VAL A 24 27.42 33.55 -5.12
C VAL A 24 26.33 33.88 -4.11
N ALA A 25 25.11 33.42 -4.38
CA ALA A 25 24.02 33.54 -3.44
C ALA A 25 24.54 33.05 -2.08
N PRO A 26 24.29 33.79 -0.98
CA PRO A 26 24.76 33.39 0.33
C PRO A 26 24.38 31.94 0.56
N HIS A 27 25.36 31.14 0.98
CA HIS A 27 25.17 29.74 1.35
C HIS A 27 23.98 29.73 2.31
N ALA A 28 22.84 29.19 1.85
CA ALA A 28 21.66 29.05 2.69
C ALA A 28 22.13 28.31 3.95
N GLU A 29 21.80 28.88 5.11
CA GLU A 29 22.00 28.27 6.42
C GLU A 29 21.57 26.80 6.32
N ALA A 30 22.39 25.87 6.81
CA ALA A 30 22.12 24.45 6.65
C ALA A 30 20.73 24.16 7.22
N ALA A 31 19.77 23.82 6.36
CA ALA A 31 18.45 23.42 6.80
C ALA A 31 18.62 22.27 7.80
N ASP A 32 17.87 22.33 8.90
CA ASP A 32 17.80 21.22 9.84
C ASP A 32 17.38 19.98 9.05
N ALA A 33 18.09 18.88 9.24
CA ALA A 33 17.70 17.64 8.57
C ALA A 33 16.33 17.16 9.09
N PRO A 34 15.52 16.53 8.23
CA PRO A 34 14.29 15.86 8.65
C PRO A 34 14.54 14.90 9.81
N VAL A 35 13.58 14.82 10.73
CA VAL A 35 13.63 13.92 11.89
C VAL A 35 12.52 12.90 11.78
N ILE A 36 12.89 11.62 11.57
CA ILE A 36 11.94 10.50 11.59
C ILE A 36 11.38 10.38 13.02
N SER A 37 10.06 10.50 13.14
CA SER A 37 9.35 10.35 14.40
C SER A 37 8.90 8.90 14.64
N ASP A 38 8.57 8.18 13.57
CA ASP A 38 8.10 6.80 13.64
C ASP A 38 8.27 6.05 12.31
N VAL A 39 8.39 4.72 12.39
CA VAL A 39 8.33 3.83 11.23
C VAL A 39 7.42 2.66 11.59
N THR A 40 6.24 2.63 10.97
CA THR A 40 5.16 1.67 11.27
C THR A 40 4.71 0.92 10.02
N THR A 41 3.84 -0.07 10.20
CA THR A 41 3.14 -0.75 9.12
C THR A 41 1.70 -0.28 9.02
N ILE A 42 1.25 0.03 7.81
CA ILE A 42 -0.16 0.30 7.52
C ILE A 42 -0.72 -0.78 6.58
N ASN A 43 -1.95 -1.19 6.88
CA ASN A 43 -2.65 -2.21 6.12
C ASN A 43 -3.79 -1.55 5.33
N TRP A 44 -3.63 -1.41 4.01
CA TRP A 44 -4.69 -0.87 3.16
C TRP A 44 -5.61 -1.98 2.68
N ALA A 45 -6.77 -2.08 3.34
CA ALA A 45 -7.78 -3.10 3.10
C ALA A 45 -8.63 -2.87 1.84
N SER A 46 -8.04 -2.39 0.74
CA SER A 46 -8.73 -2.22 -0.55
C SER A 46 -8.88 -3.54 -1.31
N GLY A 47 -8.04 -4.53 -1.01
CA GLY A 47 -8.02 -5.84 -1.66
C GLY A 47 -8.37 -6.98 -0.71
N LEU A 48 -9.61 -7.43 -0.73
CA LEU A 48 -10.06 -8.55 0.11
C LEU A 48 -10.71 -9.64 -0.73
N THR A 49 -10.11 -9.89 -1.89
CA THR A 49 -10.39 -11.05 -2.74
C THR A 49 -9.14 -11.95 -2.75
N PRO A 50 -9.25 -13.24 -3.08
CA PRO A 50 -8.09 -14.14 -3.21
C PRO A 50 -6.97 -13.65 -4.15
N TYR A 51 -7.20 -12.58 -4.90
CA TYR A 51 -6.36 -12.12 -6.00
C TYR A 51 -5.97 -10.64 -5.89
N VAL A 52 -6.58 -9.89 -4.97
CA VAL A 52 -6.04 -8.58 -4.56
C VAL A 52 -5.55 -8.79 -3.14
N PRO A 53 -4.23 -8.94 -2.94
CA PRO A 53 -3.68 -9.21 -1.62
C PRO A 53 -3.96 -8.04 -0.69
N LEU A 54 -3.89 -8.29 0.61
CA LEU A 54 -3.77 -7.20 1.57
C LEU A 54 -2.48 -6.44 1.25
N TYR A 55 -2.62 -5.19 0.82
CA TYR A 55 -1.46 -4.33 0.63
C TYR A 55 -0.98 -3.85 1.99
N THR A 56 0.17 -4.39 2.37
CA THR A 56 0.93 -3.94 3.52
C THR A 56 1.94 -2.91 3.02
N TYR A 57 1.99 -1.77 3.68
CA TYR A 57 3.01 -0.75 3.42
C TYR A 57 3.74 -0.38 4.69
N VAL A 58 4.99 0.06 4.56
CA VAL A 58 5.71 0.70 5.67
C VAL A 58 5.48 2.20 5.58
N GLN A 59 4.97 2.80 6.64
CA GLN A 59 4.80 4.25 6.77
C GLN A 59 5.95 4.82 7.60
N VAL A 60 6.75 5.69 7.00
CA VAL A 60 7.79 6.47 7.66
C VAL A 60 7.23 7.85 7.97
N SER A 61 7.00 8.14 9.24
CA SER A 61 6.49 9.43 9.71
C SER A 61 7.67 10.32 10.16
N PHE A 62 7.67 11.60 9.77
CA PHE A 62 8.76 12.52 10.10
C PHE A 62 8.31 13.97 10.22
N THR A 63 9.19 14.80 10.77
CA THR A 63 9.05 16.25 10.89
C THR A 63 10.25 16.95 10.29
N ASP A 64 10.06 18.19 9.84
CA ASP A 64 11.12 19.07 9.34
C ASP A 64 10.81 20.48 9.82
N SER A 65 11.73 21.08 10.59
CA SER A 65 11.58 22.43 11.15
C SER A 65 11.86 23.53 10.14
N THR A 66 12.58 23.21 9.05
CA THR A 66 13.03 24.15 8.04
C THR A 66 12.81 23.57 6.64
N PRO A 67 11.57 23.17 6.27
CA PRO A 67 11.33 22.54 4.99
C PRO A 67 11.63 23.52 3.86
N SER A 68 12.25 23.03 2.79
CA SER A 68 12.43 23.78 1.56
C SER A 68 11.08 24.24 1.01
N PRO A 69 11.06 25.33 0.20
CA PRO A 69 9.81 25.83 -0.39
C PRO A 69 9.06 24.81 -1.27
N LEU A 70 9.78 23.82 -1.80
CA LEU A 70 9.19 22.73 -2.59
C LEU A 70 8.67 21.59 -1.70
N ALA A 71 9.28 21.38 -0.53
CA ALA A 71 8.96 20.28 0.40
C ALA A 71 8.99 18.91 -0.32
N ASP A 72 9.97 18.73 -1.20
CA ASP A 72 10.18 17.49 -1.94
C ASP A 72 11.00 16.52 -1.08
N TYR A 73 10.39 15.39 -0.73
CA TYR A 73 11.03 14.35 0.08
C TYR A 73 11.01 13.00 -0.62
N ARG A 74 11.96 12.14 -0.26
CA ARG A 74 11.94 10.72 -0.59
C ARG A 74 12.38 9.88 0.61
N VAL A 75 11.87 8.67 0.71
CA VAL A 75 12.42 7.66 1.62
C VAL A 75 13.50 6.89 0.89
N SER A 76 14.63 6.68 1.55
CA SER A 76 15.68 5.77 1.10
C SER A 76 15.80 4.63 2.09
N VAL A 77 15.85 3.41 1.55
CA VAL A 77 16.01 2.18 2.33
C VAL A 77 17.33 1.55 1.95
N ALA A 78 18.21 1.37 2.93
CA ALA A 78 19.54 0.80 2.71
C ALA A 78 19.45 -0.56 2.02
N GLY A 79 20.13 -0.70 0.88
CA GLY A 79 20.18 -1.95 0.09
C GLY A 79 19.00 -2.19 -0.84
N ILE A 80 17.96 -1.34 -0.82
CA ILE A 80 16.79 -1.45 -1.71
C ILE A 80 16.73 -0.26 -2.68
N GLY A 81 16.96 0.96 -2.20
CA GLY A 81 16.92 2.17 -3.01
C GLY A 81 15.94 3.20 -2.47
N SER A 82 15.47 4.10 -3.34
CA SER A 82 14.64 5.24 -2.97
C SER A 82 13.22 5.14 -3.53
N PHE A 83 12.25 5.63 -2.77
CA PHE A 83 10.83 5.60 -3.07
C PHE A 83 10.26 7.01 -3.06
N SER A 84 9.44 7.33 -4.06
CA SER A 84 8.79 8.64 -4.18
C SER A 84 7.46 8.69 -3.45
N ILE A 85 7.04 9.89 -3.07
CA ILE A 85 5.85 10.16 -2.24
C ILE A 85 4.55 9.67 -2.91
N ALA A 86 3.67 9.05 -2.12
CA ALA A 86 2.22 9.10 -2.32
C ALA A 86 1.66 10.13 -1.33
N ALA A 87 1.44 11.37 -1.79
CA ALA A 87 1.12 12.62 -1.07
C ALA A 87 0.71 12.57 0.44
N PRO A 88 1.24 13.45 1.31
CA PRO A 88 0.64 13.69 2.63
C PRO A 88 -0.61 14.59 2.52
N ALA A 89 -1.68 14.18 3.22
CA ALA A 89 -2.84 15.02 3.46
C ALA A 89 -2.51 16.10 4.52
N SER A 90 -2.61 17.37 4.15
CA SER A 90 -2.93 18.60 4.93
C SER A 90 -2.77 18.65 6.47
N THR A 91 -1.84 17.95 7.11
CA THR A 91 -1.74 17.78 8.57
C THR A 91 -0.27 17.96 9.01
N PRO A 92 0.03 18.37 10.27
CA PRO A 92 1.41 18.46 10.74
C PRO A 92 2.00 17.05 10.92
N GLY A 93 3.13 16.79 10.28
CA GLY A 93 3.74 15.46 10.17
C GLY A 93 3.65 14.94 8.73
N LEU A 94 4.79 14.54 8.18
CA LEU A 94 4.90 13.98 6.83
C LEU A 94 4.97 12.46 6.95
N ALA A 95 4.33 11.74 6.03
CA ALA A 95 4.31 10.28 6.00
C ALA A 95 4.69 9.78 4.60
N LEU A 96 5.59 8.81 4.53
CA LEU A 96 6.05 8.20 3.28
C LEU A 96 5.78 6.71 3.32
N VAL A 97 5.16 6.21 2.26
CA VAL A 97 4.65 4.84 2.15
C VAL A 97 5.59 4.05 1.24
N VAL A 98 6.22 3.01 1.78
CA VAL A 98 7.07 2.08 1.04
C VAL A 98 6.30 0.80 0.79
N ASP A 99 6.29 0.34 -0.46
CA ASP A 99 5.74 -0.96 -0.80
C ASP A 99 6.53 -2.07 -0.10
N SER A 100 5.84 -2.93 0.63
CA SER A 100 6.47 -4.06 1.32
C SER A 100 6.87 -5.20 0.38
N ALA A 101 6.51 -5.15 -0.90
CA ALA A 101 6.84 -6.19 -1.88
C ALA A 101 8.35 -6.49 -1.99
N ASP A 102 9.19 -5.46 -1.80
CA ASP A 102 10.66 -5.59 -1.82
C ASP A 102 11.26 -5.91 -0.43
N LEU A 103 10.43 -5.97 0.60
CA LEU A 103 10.83 -6.25 1.98
C LEU A 103 10.60 -7.74 2.32
N LYS A 104 11.47 -8.28 3.16
CA LYS A 104 11.43 -9.65 3.64
C LYS A 104 11.00 -9.66 5.09
N PHE A 105 10.10 -10.59 5.40
CA PHE A 105 9.65 -10.84 6.76
C PHE A 105 10.82 -11.16 7.70
N GLY A 106 10.78 -10.58 8.90
CA GLY A 106 11.78 -10.76 9.95
C GLY A 106 13.11 -10.08 9.67
N GLN A 107 13.21 -9.27 8.60
CA GLN A 107 14.40 -8.47 8.31
C GLN A 107 14.24 -7.04 8.82
N SER A 108 15.32 -6.51 9.39
CA SER A 108 15.45 -5.12 9.79
C SER A 108 16.01 -4.29 8.64
N TYR A 109 15.40 -3.12 8.43
CA TYR A 109 15.76 -2.17 7.40
C TYR A 109 16.08 -0.82 8.04
N SER A 110 17.03 -0.11 7.45
CA SER A 110 17.41 1.24 7.86
C SER A 110 16.81 2.23 6.87
N TYR A 111 15.93 3.09 7.39
CA TYR A 111 15.20 4.11 6.65
C TYR A 111 15.82 5.48 6.90
N THR A 112 16.01 6.25 5.84
CA THR A 112 16.29 7.67 5.93
C THR A 112 15.28 8.46 5.13
N VAL A 113 15.03 9.69 5.54
CA VAL A 113 14.27 10.67 4.78
C VAL A 113 15.26 11.66 4.19
N GLU A 114 15.21 11.81 2.87
CA GLU A 114 16.04 12.74 2.13
C GLU A 114 15.16 13.89 1.63
N GLU A 115 15.55 15.11 1.96
CA GLU A 115 14.98 16.31 1.38
C GLU A 115 15.70 16.64 0.07
N LEU A 116 14.93 17.06 -0.94
CA LEU A 116 15.41 17.34 -2.27
C LEU A 116 15.24 18.81 -2.63
N SER A 117 16.24 19.36 -3.32
CA SER A 117 16.12 20.59 -4.10
C SER A 117 16.25 20.23 -5.58
N GLY A 118 15.11 20.04 -6.25
CA GLY A 118 15.06 19.43 -7.57
C GLY A 118 15.45 17.95 -7.50
N ILE A 119 16.60 17.58 -8.05
CA ILE A 119 17.10 16.19 -8.02
C ILE A 119 18.23 15.98 -7.01
N GLN A 120 18.71 17.04 -6.37
CA GLN A 120 19.84 16.98 -5.44
C GLN A 120 19.34 16.81 -4.02
N VAL A 121 19.95 15.88 -3.28
CA VAL A 121 19.73 15.72 -1.85
C VAL A 121 20.39 16.89 -1.12
N VAL A 122 19.61 17.64 -0.35
CA VAL A 122 20.10 18.79 0.42
C VAL A 122 20.28 18.48 1.90
N SER A 123 19.46 17.57 2.42
CA SER A 123 19.54 17.11 3.80
C SER A 123 19.09 15.64 3.88
N THR A 124 19.54 14.94 4.92
CA THR A 124 19.20 13.52 5.15
C THR A 124 19.04 13.29 6.63
N SER A 125 17.94 12.67 7.02
CA SER A 125 17.67 12.32 8.41
C SER A 125 18.72 11.37 8.98
N ALA A 126 18.80 11.31 10.31
CA ALA A 126 19.39 10.15 10.96
C ALA A 126 18.62 8.87 10.54
N PRO A 127 19.30 7.71 10.44
CA PRO A 127 18.65 6.46 10.10
C PRO A 127 17.71 5.99 11.22
N ALA A 128 16.52 5.52 10.84
CA ALA A 128 15.60 4.82 11.72
C ALA A 128 15.53 3.34 11.32
N THR A 129 15.67 2.44 12.29
CA THR A 129 15.59 1.00 12.05
C THR A 129 14.18 0.50 12.28
N PHE A 130 13.65 -0.27 11.34
CA PHE A 130 12.36 -0.95 11.47
C PHE A 130 12.45 -2.38 10.96
N THR A 131 11.82 -3.32 11.68
CA THR A 131 11.73 -4.73 11.31
C THR A 131 10.34 -5.02 10.79
N LEU A 132 10.25 -5.53 9.56
CA LEU A 132 8.97 -5.93 9.00
C LEU A 132 8.53 -7.27 9.60
N ASP A 133 7.48 -7.21 10.42
CA ASP A 133 6.85 -8.37 11.03
C ASP A 133 5.38 -8.50 10.64
N TYR A 134 4.93 -9.72 10.36
CA TYR A 134 3.51 -10.05 10.26
C TYR A 134 2.88 -10.20 11.64
N VAL A 135 1.59 -9.92 11.72
CA VAL A 135 0.76 -10.29 12.87
C VAL A 135 0.83 -11.81 13.04
N GLN A 136 1.00 -12.29 14.28
CA GLN A 136 0.86 -13.71 14.56
C GLN A 136 -0.57 -14.11 14.22
N ALA A 137 -0.70 -15.13 13.37
CA ALA A 137 -1.98 -15.58 12.85
C ALA A 137 -2.21 -17.06 13.15
N ALA A 138 -3.49 -17.44 13.12
CA ALA A 138 -3.88 -18.85 13.00
C ALA A 138 -3.15 -19.50 11.80
N THR A 139 -2.85 -20.78 11.89
CA THR A 139 -2.18 -21.51 10.79
C THR A 139 -3.17 -22.01 9.75
N GLU A 140 -4.43 -22.22 10.15
CA GLU A 140 -5.48 -22.69 9.26
C GLU A 140 -6.81 -22.00 9.52
N TYR A 141 -7.60 -21.88 8.45
CA TYR A 141 -8.95 -21.37 8.48
C TYR A 141 -9.86 -22.37 7.75
N ASN A 142 -10.85 -22.89 8.47
CA ASN A 142 -11.75 -23.94 8.01
C ASN A 142 -13.19 -23.45 8.02
N SER A 143 -14.03 -24.04 7.17
CA SER A 143 -15.45 -23.74 7.07
C SER A 143 -16.31 -24.97 7.35
N SER A 144 -17.56 -24.76 7.75
CA SER A 144 -18.53 -25.85 7.92
C SER A 144 -19.13 -26.36 6.61
N SER A 145 -18.42 -26.17 5.50
CA SER A 145 -18.91 -26.62 4.21
C SER A 145 -18.86 -28.12 4.09
N VAL A 146 -19.66 -28.65 3.18
CA VAL A 146 -19.80 -30.09 2.98
C VAL A 146 -19.55 -30.46 1.54
N LEU A 147 -18.86 -31.57 1.33
CA LEU A 147 -18.63 -32.09 -0.01
C LEU A 147 -19.92 -32.71 -0.55
N VAL A 148 -20.52 -32.09 -1.57
CA VAL A 148 -21.73 -32.59 -2.23
C VAL A 148 -21.45 -32.77 -3.71
N LYS A 149 -21.49 -34.03 -4.17
CA LYS A 149 -21.18 -34.40 -5.57
C LYS A 149 -19.83 -33.85 -6.05
N GLY A 150 -18.80 -33.91 -5.19
CA GLY A 150 -17.46 -33.43 -5.50
C GLY A 150 -17.27 -31.91 -5.42
N THR A 151 -18.24 -31.16 -4.86
CA THR A 151 -18.11 -29.71 -4.66
C THR A 151 -18.40 -29.33 -3.22
N TYR A 152 -17.46 -28.65 -2.57
CA TYR A 152 -17.67 -28.07 -1.23
C TYR A 152 -18.78 -27.02 -1.29
N SER A 153 -19.71 -27.11 -0.35
CA SER A 153 -20.97 -26.38 -0.41
C SER A 153 -21.48 -25.91 0.95
N TYR A 154 -22.07 -24.72 0.97
CA TYR A 154 -22.84 -24.20 2.10
C TYR A 154 -24.35 -24.40 1.89
N TYR A 155 -25.07 -24.66 2.98
CA TYR A 155 -26.53 -24.68 2.96
C TYR A 155 -27.12 -23.29 3.13
N ALA A 156 -27.90 -22.83 2.15
CA ALA A 156 -28.55 -21.53 2.22
C ALA A 156 -29.54 -21.44 3.40
N GLY A 157 -29.52 -20.29 4.09
CA GLY A 157 -30.31 -20.02 5.28
C GLY A 157 -29.86 -20.76 6.55
N LYS A 158 -28.78 -21.55 6.49
CA LYS A 158 -28.10 -22.11 7.66
C LYS A 158 -26.86 -21.29 7.99
N PRO A 159 -26.44 -21.24 9.26
CA PRO A 159 -25.14 -20.68 9.62
C PRO A 159 -24.02 -21.48 8.96
N ALA A 160 -23.18 -20.81 8.18
CA ALA A 160 -21.85 -21.27 7.83
C ALA A 160 -20.94 -20.96 9.01
N ARG A 161 -20.32 -21.97 9.62
CA ARG A 161 -19.38 -21.78 10.72
C ARG A 161 -17.97 -21.68 10.18
N LEU A 162 -17.18 -20.86 10.84
CA LEU A 162 -15.78 -20.64 10.57
C LEU A 162 -14.99 -21.04 11.82
N THR A 163 -13.89 -21.78 11.62
CA THR A 163 -13.04 -22.27 12.70
C THR A 163 -11.58 -22.09 12.33
N THR A 164 -10.76 -21.71 13.29
CA THR A 164 -9.32 -21.54 13.11
C THR A 164 -8.54 -22.61 13.85
N VAL A 165 -7.37 -22.96 13.32
CA VAL A 165 -6.35 -23.73 14.04
C VAL A 165 -5.20 -22.78 14.36
N GLY A 166 -4.73 -22.78 15.61
CA GLY A 166 -3.76 -21.80 16.10
C GLY A 166 -4.39 -20.54 16.66
N GLU A 167 -3.54 -19.62 17.09
CA GLU A 167 -3.94 -18.41 17.82
C GLU A 167 -3.51 -17.15 17.08
N TRP A 168 -4.35 -16.13 17.19
CA TRP A 168 -4.03 -14.78 16.72
C TRP A 168 -3.36 -13.99 17.84
N ALA A 169 -2.49 -13.05 17.46
CA ALA A 169 -1.94 -12.10 18.42
C ALA A 169 -3.07 -11.37 19.19
N PRO A 170 -2.93 -11.18 20.52
CA PRO A 170 -3.84 -10.33 21.27
C PRO A 170 -3.93 -8.92 20.66
N GLY A 171 -5.14 -8.36 20.61
CA GLY A 171 -5.39 -7.04 20.01
C GLY A 171 -5.59 -7.04 18.48
N THR A 172 -5.48 -8.20 17.82
CA THR A 172 -5.77 -8.30 16.38
C THR A 172 -7.21 -7.86 16.09
N THR A 173 -7.35 -7.00 15.09
CA THR A 173 -8.63 -6.59 14.51
C THR A 173 -8.92 -7.45 13.28
N PHE A 174 -10.19 -7.81 13.09
CA PHE A 174 -10.61 -8.74 12.06
C PHE A 174 -11.57 -8.07 11.10
N THR A 175 -11.30 -8.21 9.80
CA THR A 175 -12.25 -7.93 8.73
C THR A 175 -12.58 -9.22 8.01
N THR A 176 -13.83 -9.68 8.08
CA THR A 176 -14.33 -10.81 7.30
C THR A 176 -15.23 -10.30 6.18
N GLN A 177 -14.97 -10.75 4.96
CA GLN A 177 -15.79 -10.42 3.81
C GLN A 177 -16.32 -11.67 3.14
N VAL A 178 -17.61 -11.63 2.83
CA VAL A 178 -18.33 -12.69 2.14
C VAL A 178 -18.77 -12.14 0.81
N TRP A 179 -18.43 -12.84 -0.25
CA TRP A 179 -18.66 -12.36 -1.59
C TRP A 179 -19.29 -13.44 -2.45
N VAL A 180 -19.97 -13.05 -3.53
CA VAL A 180 -20.70 -13.99 -4.38
C VAL A 180 -20.36 -13.85 -5.86
N SER A 181 -20.26 -14.99 -6.55
CA SER A 181 -20.13 -14.99 -8.01
C SER A 181 -21.37 -14.35 -8.66
N LYS A 182 -21.17 -13.60 -9.73
CA LYS A 182 -22.25 -13.14 -10.61
C LYS A 182 -22.79 -14.31 -11.42
N THR A 183 -21.93 -15.26 -11.79
CA THR A 183 -22.30 -16.43 -12.59
C THR A 183 -22.51 -17.70 -11.74
N LYS A 184 -22.88 -18.81 -12.38
CA LYS A 184 -23.02 -20.13 -11.75
C LYS A 184 -21.68 -20.88 -11.62
N THR A 185 -20.60 -20.24 -12.01
CA THR A 185 -19.22 -20.70 -11.89
C THR A 185 -18.42 -19.59 -11.24
N PHE A 186 -17.23 -19.88 -10.74
CA PHE A 186 -16.31 -18.84 -10.30
C PHE A 186 -15.28 -18.62 -11.40
N THR A 187 -15.29 -17.44 -12.02
CA THR A 187 -14.44 -17.10 -13.19
C THR A 187 -13.61 -15.85 -12.94
N GLN A 188 -12.64 -15.59 -13.82
CA GLN A 188 -11.86 -14.33 -13.79
C GLN A 188 -12.77 -13.08 -13.95
N ALA A 189 -13.86 -13.18 -14.69
CA ALA A 189 -14.82 -12.08 -14.84
C ALA A 189 -15.60 -11.80 -13.54
N ASP A 190 -15.85 -12.85 -12.73
CA ASP A 190 -16.36 -12.64 -11.38
C ASP A 190 -15.31 -11.88 -10.56
N TYR A 191 -14.01 -12.20 -10.70
CA TYR A 191 -12.92 -11.44 -10.07
C TYR A 191 -12.93 -9.94 -10.39
N ASP A 192 -12.94 -9.53 -11.66
CA ASP A 192 -12.88 -8.11 -12.04
C ASP A 192 -14.10 -7.34 -11.49
N ALA A 193 -15.27 -7.98 -11.52
CA ALA A 193 -16.50 -7.45 -10.96
C ALA A 193 -16.45 -7.22 -9.44
N ASN A 194 -15.61 -7.96 -8.72
CA ASN A 194 -15.48 -7.87 -7.27
C ASN A 194 -14.59 -6.71 -6.83
N ILE A 195 -13.53 -6.44 -7.60
CA ILE A 195 -12.65 -5.29 -7.37
C ILE A 195 -13.45 -3.99 -7.47
N ALA A 196 -14.43 -3.94 -8.39
CA ALA A 196 -15.37 -2.83 -8.52
C ALA A 196 -16.47 -2.78 -7.44
N GLY A 197 -16.42 -3.65 -6.42
CA GLY A 197 -17.36 -3.67 -5.28
C GLY A 197 -18.74 -4.27 -5.55
N GLY A 198 -19.03 -4.74 -6.77
CA GLY A 198 -20.38 -5.16 -7.19
C GLY A 198 -20.85 -6.54 -6.71
N ALA A 199 -20.09 -7.21 -5.84
CA ALA A 199 -20.30 -8.61 -5.47
C ALA A 199 -20.10 -8.91 -3.98
N LEU A 200 -19.78 -7.88 -3.19
CA LEU A 200 -19.68 -7.99 -1.75
C LEU A 200 -21.07 -8.23 -1.18
N VAL A 201 -21.26 -9.36 -0.51
CA VAL A 201 -22.53 -9.73 0.13
C VAL A 201 -22.59 -9.19 1.55
N ALA A 202 -21.48 -9.31 2.27
CA ALA A 202 -21.38 -8.87 3.65
C ALA A 202 -19.93 -8.55 4.01
N ARG A 203 -19.76 -7.57 4.88
CA ARG A 203 -18.51 -7.21 5.53
C ARG A 203 -18.75 -7.14 7.03
N TYR A 204 -17.85 -7.75 7.79
CA TYR A 204 -17.88 -7.79 9.25
C TYR A 204 -16.55 -7.29 9.77
N GLU A 205 -16.59 -6.30 10.66
CA GLU A 205 -15.41 -5.77 11.35
C GLU A 205 -15.59 -6.04 12.84
N SER A 206 -14.55 -6.58 13.49
CA SER A 206 -14.65 -7.07 14.86
C SER A 206 -13.27 -7.15 15.53
N SER A 207 -13.23 -7.07 16.86
CA SER A 207 -12.03 -7.38 17.67
C SER A 207 -11.85 -8.88 17.94
N THR A 208 -12.81 -9.70 17.51
CA THR A 208 -12.76 -11.16 17.61
C THR A 208 -13.04 -11.82 16.25
N PRO A 209 -12.41 -12.97 15.93
CA PRO A 209 -12.66 -13.64 14.66
C PRO A 209 -14.14 -13.99 14.47
N LEU A 210 -14.66 -13.73 13.27
CA LEU A 210 -16.03 -14.14 12.93
C LEU A 210 -16.14 -15.66 12.98
N THR A 211 -17.03 -16.19 13.80
CA THR A 211 -17.21 -17.65 13.97
C THR A 211 -18.36 -18.22 13.13
N SER A 212 -19.27 -17.37 12.63
CA SER A 212 -20.31 -17.79 11.70
C SER A 212 -20.97 -16.63 10.97
N PHE A 213 -21.56 -16.94 9.82
CA PHE A 213 -22.43 -16.03 9.04
C PHE A 213 -23.55 -16.82 8.38
N LYS A 214 -24.60 -16.13 7.88
CA LYS A 214 -25.71 -16.76 7.17
C LYS A 214 -25.73 -16.34 5.71
N LEU A 215 -25.93 -17.32 4.83
CA LEU A 215 -26.06 -17.08 3.40
C LEU A 215 -27.54 -16.98 2.98
N PRO A 216 -27.97 -15.91 2.28
CA PRO A 216 -29.34 -15.77 1.82
C PRO A 216 -29.78 -16.88 0.85
N LYS A 217 -31.05 -17.27 0.92
CA LYS A 217 -31.65 -18.24 -0.02
C LYS A 217 -31.62 -17.78 -1.48
N ALA A 218 -31.61 -16.47 -1.72
CA ALA A 218 -31.50 -15.88 -3.06
C ALA A 218 -30.17 -16.23 -3.76
N LEU A 219 -29.15 -16.68 -3.02
CA LEU A 219 -27.86 -17.04 -3.58
C LEU A 219 -27.74 -18.53 -3.94
N ILE A 220 -28.80 -19.34 -3.77
CA ILE A 220 -28.78 -20.76 -4.14
C ILE A 220 -28.37 -20.93 -5.61
N GLY A 221 -27.39 -21.81 -5.84
CA GLY A 221 -26.82 -22.10 -7.16
C GLY A 221 -25.62 -21.24 -7.54
N LYS A 222 -25.29 -20.20 -6.76
CA LYS A 222 -24.08 -19.38 -6.92
C LYS A 222 -22.91 -19.94 -6.12
N TYR A 223 -21.73 -19.38 -6.35
CA TYR A 223 -20.53 -19.62 -5.55
C TYR A 223 -20.29 -18.45 -4.61
N VAL A 224 -19.76 -18.74 -3.43
CA VAL A 224 -19.34 -17.76 -2.44
C VAL A 224 -17.90 -18.03 -2.06
N TRP A 225 -17.12 -16.99 -1.82
CA TRP A 225 -15.85 -17.12 -1.15
C TRP A 225 -15.83 -16.19 0.06
N VAL A 226 -14.96 -16.52 1.01
CA VAL A 226 -14.81 -15.80 2.26
C VAL A 226 -13.35 -15.44 2.42
N SER A 227 -13.08 -14.18 2.67
CA SER A 227 -11.76 -13.69 3.06
C SER A 227 -11.81 -13.18 4.48
N VAL A 228 -10.77 -13.45 5.25
CA VAL A 228 -10.61 -13.00 6.62
C VAL A 228 -9.23 -12.37 6.74
N VAL A 229 -9.21 -11.10 7.14
CA VAL A 229 -7.97 -10.39 7.44
C VAL A 229 -7.87 -10.15 8.92
N GLY A 230 -6.73 -10.52 9.48
CA GLY A 230 -6.28 -10.06 10.78
C GLY A 230 -5.25 -8.96 10.58
N SER A 231 -5.46 -7.82 11.23
CA SER A 231 -4.52 -6.69 11.25
C SER A 231 -4.24 -6.28 12.69
N LEU A 232 -2.99 -5.91 12.94
CA LEU A 232 -2.54 -5.35 14.21
C LEU A 232 -1.71 -4.11 13.89
N GLU A 233 -1.81 -3.08 14.74
CA GLU A 233 -0.99 -1.88 14.62
C GLU A 233 0.50 -2.26 14.62
N ASP A 234 1.29 -1.54 13.82
CA ASP A 234 2.73 -1.78 13.62
C ASP A 234 3.11 -3.18 13.07
N LYS A 235 2.14 -3.96 12.58
CA LYS A 235 2.37 -5.27 11.98
C LYS A 235 1.70 -5.40 10.62
N ALA A 236 2.37 -6.13 9.74
CA ALA A 236 1.79 -6.55 8.47
C ALA A 236 0.62 -7.50 8.72
N GLY A 237 -0.53 -7.23 8.12
CA GLY A 237 -1.71 -8.07 8.31
C GLY A 237 -1.59 -9.40 7.56
N VAL A 238 -2.40 -10.37 7.97
CA VAL A 238 -2.47 -11.70 7.34
C VAL A 238 -3.86 -11.93 6.79
N THR A 239 -3.94 -12.47 5.58
CA THR A 239 -5.20 -12.81 4.91
C THR A 239 -5.36 -14.33 4.79
N PHE A 240 -6.50 -14.84 5.24
CA PHE A 240 -6.99 -16.17 4.92
C PHE A 240 -8.08 -16.06 3.88
N THR A 241 -7.99 -16.87 2.82
CA THR A 241 -9.07 -17.00 1.85
C THR A 241 -9.52 -18.45 1.79
N LEU A 242 -10.81 -18.66 2.04
CA LEU A 242 -11.45 -19.94 1.80
C LEU A 242 -11.71 -20.10 0.30
N PRO A 243 -11.56 -21.32 -0.25
CA PRO A 243 -11.84 -21.57 -1.65
C PRO A 243 -13.30 -21.20 -2.00
N PRO A 244 -13.62 -20.87 -3.26
CA PRO A 244 -14.99 -20.67 -3.67
C PRO A 244 -15.83 -21.93 -3.49
N GLU A 245 -16.95 -21.80 -2.80
CA GLU A 245 -17.84 -22.91 -2.47
C GLU A 245 -19.27 -22.65 -2.94
N ARG A 246 -20.00 -23.71 -3.27
CA ARG A 246 -21.33 -23.59 -3.85
C ARG A 246 -22.41 -23.42 -2.79
N ILE A 247 -23.39 -22.56 -3.05
CA ILE A 247 -24.55 -22.41 -2.18
C ILE A 247 -25.67 -23.35 -2.65
N ILE A 248 -26.13 -24.22 -1.77
CA ILE A 248 -27.13 -25.25 -2.08
C ILE A 248 -28.36 -25.18 -1.17
N LYS A 249 -29.48 -25.72 -1.65
CA LYS A 249 -30.67 -25.95 -0.83
C LYS A 249 -30.47 -27.22 0.00
N LYS A 250 -30.85 -27.18 1.29
CA LYS A 250 -30.93 -28.40 2.10
C LYS A 250 -32.04 -29.30 1.55
N LYS A 251 -31.71 -30.55 1.20
CA LYS A 251 -32.74 -31.56 0.92
C LYS A 251 -33.52 -31.82 2.22
N ARG A 252 -34.84 -31.75 2.13
CA ARG A 252 -35.72 -32.14 3.23
C ARG A 252 -35.67 -33.65 3.39
#